data_AF-A0A5C4R1N4-F1
#
_entry.id   AF-A0A5C4R1N4-F1
#
_cell.length_a   1.000
_cell.length_b   1.000
_cell.length_c   1.000
_cell.angle_alpha   90.00
_cell.angle_beta   90.00
_cell.angle_gamma   90.00
#
_symmetry.space_group_name_H-M   'P 1'
#
loop_
_entity.id
_entity.type
_entity.pdbx_description
1 polymer ?
#
loop_
_entity_poly.entity_id
_entity_poly.type
_entity_poly.pdbx_seq_one_letter_code
_entity_poly.pdbx_strand_id
1 'polypeptide(L)'
;MEADANWWLDSPDGVEIGGSGLSATLRDFARLGQFFLEGGVIDGSTILPDGWTETAGQPQKLKSGETIDYGYMWWPGRTEPSIANGAFAAIGIKGQNININPEWNVVIATDMAQPKPLGREPVDPHVVFDAISAALDLQASYTVYIKAHVHRGPPAILGWWLAAASPTCRCD
;
A
#
# COMPACT_ATOMS: atom_id res chain seq x y z
N MET A 1 11.71 9.88 9.59
CA MET A 1 10.86 8.89 10.27
C MET A 1 10.72 9.26 11.75
N GLU A 2 9.65 8.82 12.43
CA GLU A 2 9.37 9.14 13.83
C GLU A 2 9.91 8.11 14.83
N ALA A 3 9.98 6.84 14.43
CA ALA A 3 10.56 5.79 15.25
C ALA A 3 11.28 4.76 14.38
N ASP A 4 12.13 3.96 15.02
CA ASP A 4 12.75 2.80 14.39
C ASP A 4 11.66 1.78 14.04
N ALA A 5 11.76 1.23 12.83
CA ALA A 5 10.98 0.07 12.43
C ALA A 5 11.64 -1.21 12.92
N ASN A 6 10.87 -2.29 13.02
CA ASN A 6 11.40 -3.64 13.20
C ASN A 6 10.97 -4.54 12.06
N TRP A 7 11.77 -5.56 11.78
CA TRP A 7 11.46 -6.57 10.78
C TRP A 7 11.56 -7.95 11.41
N TRP A 8 10.51 -8.74 11.23
CA TRP A 8 10.53 -10.14 11.61
C TRP A 8 11.58 -10.92 10.80
N LEU A 9 12.46 -11.60 11.51
CA LEU A 9 13.44 -12.56 10.99
C LEU A 9 12.86 -13.98 10.87
N ASP A 10 13.32 -14.74 9.88
CA ASP A 10 12.92 -16.14 9.68
C ASP A 10 13.37 -17.10 10.82
N SER A 11 14.37 -16.69 11.58
CA SER A 11 14.99 -17.44 12.69
C SER A 11 15.74 -16.49 13.64
N PRO A 12 16.13 -16.92 14.85
CA PRO A 12 17.05 -16.15 15.69
C PRO A 12 18.34 -15.86 14.92
N ASP A 13 18.72 -14.58 14.81
CA ASP A 13 19.85 -14.09 14.00
C ASP A 13 19.76 -14.42 12.49
N GLY A 14 18.54 -14.71 12.01
CA GLY A 14 18.24 -15.00 10.62
C GLY A 14 18.08 -13.76 9.74
N VAL A 15 17.47 -13.95 8.57
CA VAL A 15 17.23 -12.86 7.60
C VAL A 15 15.79 -12.37 7.68
N GLU A 16 15.58 -11.13 7.27
CA GLU A 16 14.25 -10.51 7.21
C GLU A 16 13.32 -11.24 6.25
N ILE A 17 12.06 -11.42 6.67
CA ILE A 17 11.02 -11.98 5.81
C ILE A 17 10.59 -10.90 4.79
N GLY A 18 11.31 -10.78 3.66
CA GLY A 18 11.17 -9.66 2.71
C GLY A 18 9.75 -9.36 2.18
N GLY A 19 8.85 -10.35 2.15
CA GLY A 19 7.46 -10.17 1.70
C GLY A 19 6.45 -9.75 2.77
N SER A 20 6.87 -9.58 4.04
CA SER A 20 5.99 -9.26 5.18
C SER A 20 6.80 -8.81 6.41
N GLY A 21 6.20 -8.73 7.59
CA GLY A 21 6.97 -8.74 8.85
C GLY A 21 7.59 -7.41 9.25
N LEU A 22 7.54 -6.40 8.38
CA LEU A 22 7.88 -5.03 8.71
C LEU A 22 6.81 -4.44 9.64
N SER A 23 7.22 -3.90 10.78
CA SER A 23 6.36 -3.11 11.66
C SER A 23 6.97 -1.73 11.84
N ALA A 24 6.18 -0.70 11.55
CA ALA A 24 6.54 0.70 11.71
C ALA A 24 5.34 1.48 12.27
N THR A 25 5.54 2.76 12.60
CA THR A 25 4.42 3.61 12.98
C THR A 25 3.53 3.88 11.77
N LEU A 26 2.22 4.10 12.00
CA LEU A 26 1.28 4.46 10.93
C LEU A 26 1.75 5.72 10.16
N ARG A 27 2.38 6.66 10.86
CA ARG A 27 2.92 7.87 10.23
C ARG A 27 4.13 7.58 9.35
N ASP A 28 5.00 6.65 9.74
CA ASP A 28 6.15 6.28 8.93
C ASP A 28 5.74 5.50 7.67
N PHE A 29 4.69 4.68 7.73
CA PHE A 29 4.09 4.11 6.51
C PHE A 29 3.54 5.20 5.57
N ALA A 30 2.88 6.23 6.10
CA ALA A 30 2.42 7.31 5.23
C ALA A 30 3.58 8.17 4.70
N ARG A 31 4.68 8.33 5.45
CA ARG A 31 5.90 8.99 4.93
C ARG A 31 6.53 8.22 3.77
N LEU A 32 6.50 6.88 3.81
CA LEU A 32 6.88 6.07 2.66
C LEU A 32 5.96 6.35 1.47
N GLY A 33 4.65 6.47 1.70
CA GLY A 33 3.72 6.89 0.66
C GLY A 33 4.00 8.28 0.12
N GLN A 34 4.31 9.24 0.99
CA GLN A 34 4.65 10.62 0.61
C GLN A 34 5.92 10.66 -0.23
N PHE A 35 6.94 9.88 0.13
CA PHE A 35 8.16 9.73 -0.65
C PHE A 35 7.87 9.24 -2.08
N PHE A 36 6.94 8.28 -2.25
CA PHE A 36 6.52 7.83 -3.59
C PHE A 36 5.70 8.89 -4.34
N LEU A 37 4.80 9.59 -3.64
CA LEU A 37 4.00 10.69 -4.20
C LEU A 37 4.90 11.83 -4.72
N GLU A 38 5.97 12.13 -3.99
CA GLU A 38 6.96 13.16 -4.33
C GLU A 38 8.01 12.68 -5.34
N GLY A 39 7.78 11.54 -6.01
CA GLY A 39 8.67 11.06 -7.08
C GLY A 39 9.97 10.43 -6.59
N GLY A 40 10.05 10.02 -5.33
CA GLY A 40 11.25 9.38 -4.78
C GLY A 40 12.36 10.37 -4.43
N VAL A 41 12.02 11.59 -4.04
CA VAL A 41 12.96 12.66 -3.68
C VAL A 41 12.96 12.87 -2.17
N ILE A 42 14.15 13.08 -1.58
CA ILE A 42 14.32 13.47 -0.18
C ILE A 42 15.22 14.70 -0.13
N ASP A 43 14.74 15.79 0.48
CA ASP A 43 15.50 17.05 0.63
C ASP A 43 16.13 17.55 -0.69
N GLY A 44 15.39 17.41 -1.80
CA GLY A 44 15.83 17.79 -3.15
C GLY A 44 16.81 16.81 -3.81
N SER A 45 17.16 15.71 -3.14
CA SER A 45 18.00 14.64 -3.69
C SER A 45 17.13 13.51 -4.25
N THR A 46 17.29 13.22 -5.54
CA THR A 46 16.66 12.07 -6.20
C THR A 46 17.23 10.76 -5.68
N ILE A 47 16.40 9.94 -5.04
CA ILE A 47 16.79 8.65 -4.47
C ILE A 47 16.40 7.50 -5.41
N LEU A 48 15.23 7.59 -6.05
CA LEU A 48 14.76 6.61 -7.04
C LEU A 48 15.07 7.10 -8.47
N PRO A 49 15.24 6.19 -9.44
CA PRO A 49 15.35 6.59 -10.84
C PRO A 49 14.15 7.42 -11.31
N ASP A 50 14.38 8.35 -12.24
CA ASP A 50 13.32 9.15 -12.83
C ASP A 50 12.20 8.26 -13.41
N GLY A 51 10.94 8.59 -13.10
CA GLY A 51 9.77 7.83 -13.54
C GLY A 51 9.54 6.48 -12.84
N TRP A 52 10.36 6.13 -11.83
CA TRP A 52 10.23 4.86 -11.11
C TRP A 52 8.89 4.73 -10.37
N THR A 53 8.47 5.78 -9.65
CA THR A 53 7.23 5.77 -8.86
C THR A 53 5.99 5.71 -9.74
N GLU A 54 5.98 6.44 -10.87
CA GLU A 54 4.94 6.36 -11.89
C GLU A 54 4.84 4.94 -12.45
N THR A 55 5.97 4.36 -12.86
CA THR A 55 6.01 3.01 -13.41
C THR A 55 5.55 1.97 -12.37
N ALA A 56 5.91 2.15 -11.11
CA ALA A 56 5.48 1.27 -10.02
C ALA A 56 3.96 1.25 -9.88
N GLY A 57 3.28 2.39 -10.01
CA GLY A 57 1.83 2.47 -9.89
C GLY A 57 1.02 1.92 -11.07
N GLN A 58 1.68 1.46 -12.15
CA GLN A 58 1.01 1.07 -13.40
C GLN A 58 0.98 -0.44 -13.64
N PRO A 59 -0.03 -0.97 -14.34
CA PRO A 59 -0.04 -2.35 -14.82
C PRO A 59 1.20 -2.67 -15.65
N GLN A 60 1.78 -3.85 -15.47
CA GLN A 60 3.03 -4.25 -16.13
C GLN A 60 2.77 -5.29 -17.21
N LYS A 61 3.43 -5.11 -18.35
CA LYS A 61 3.40 -6.08 -19.44
C LYS A 61 4.53 -7.10 -19.27
N LEU A 62 4.16 -8.36 -19.09
CA LEU A 62 5.08 -9.48 -19.00
C LEU A 62 5.71 -9.79 -20.36
N LYS A 63 6.84 -10.52 -20.33
CA LYS A 63 7.51 -11.00 -21.56
C LYS A 63 6.61 -11.91 -22.40
N SER A 64 5.62 -12.57 -21.79
CA SER A 64 4.60 -13.35 -22.48
C SER A 64 3.62 -12.50 -23.31
N GLY A 65 3.60 -11.18 -23.11
CA GLY A 65 2.63 -10.26 -23.69
C GLY A 65 1.38 -10.04 -22.83
N GLU A 66 1.22 -10.80 -21.76
CA GLU A 66 0.16 -10.63 -20.76
C GLU A 66 0.39 -9.35 -19.94
N THR A 67 -0.68 -8.62 -19.64
CA THR A 67 -0.66 -7.48 -18.72
C THR A 67 -1.16 -7.94 -17.36
N ILE A 68 -0.40 -7.64 -16.31
CA ILE A 68 -0.80 -7.85 -14.92
C ILE A 68 -1.06 -6.52 -14.23
N ASP A 69 -2.10 -6.46 -13.42
CA ASP A 69 -2.45 -5.29 -12.62
C ASP A 69 -1.60 -5.22 -11.34
N TYR A 70 -0.27 -5.17 -11.53
CA TYR A 70 0.72 -5.08 -10.47
C TYR A 70 2.04 -4.53 -11.01
N GLY A 71 2.61 -3.53 -10.33
CA GLY A 71 3.88 -2.89 -10.72
C GLY A 71 4.81 -2.67 -9.52
N TYR A 72 6.04 -3.16 -9.60
CA TYR A 72 7.11 -2.93 -8.60
C TYR A 72 6.69 -2.96 -7.12
N MET A 73 5.85 -3.93 -6.75
CA MET A 73 5.27 -4.11 -5.40
C MET A 73 4.03 -3.26 -5.04
N TRP A 74 3.39 -2.66 -6.04
CA TRP A 74 2.21 -1.81 -5.90
C TRP A 74 1.05 -2.30 -6.77
N TRP A 75 -0.14 -2.06 -6.26
CA TRP A 75 -1.42 -2.37 -6.89
C TRP A 75 -1.99 -1.12 -7.55
N PRO A 76 -2.18 -1.10 -8.88
CA PRO A 76 -2.87 0.00 -9.54
C PRO A 76 -4.31 0.18 -9.04
N GLY A 77 -4.87 1.36 -9.28
CA GLY A 77 -6.28 1.66 -9.07
C GLY A 77 -7.19 0.65 -9.79
N ARG A 78 -8.33 0.32 -9.18
CA ARG A 78 -9.29 -0.67 -9.70
C ARG A 78 -10.70 -0.11 -9.91
N THR A 79 -10.95 1.09 -9.43
CA THR A 79 -12.18 1.84 -9.67
C THR A 79 -11.94 2.83 -10.81
N GLU A 80 -13.00 3.24 -11.50
CA GLU A 80 -12.88 4.23 -12.58
C GLU A 80 -12.18 5.53 -12.12
N PRO A 81 -12.49 6.12 -10.95
CA PRO A 81 -11.76 7.29 -10.46
C PRO A 81 -10.30 7.00 -10.12
N SER A 82 -9.99 5.90 -9.43
CA SER A 82 -8.61 5.58 -9.06
C SER A 82 -7.74 5.31 -10.28
N ILE A 83 -8.28 4.67 -11.33
CA ILE A 83 -7.58 4.47 -12.60
C ILE A 83 -7.33 5.82 -13.28
N ALA A 84 -8.36 6.67 -13.40
CA ALA A 84 -8.23 7.97 -14.06
C ALA A 84 -7.22 8.90 -13.37
N ASN A 85 -7.14 8.81 -12.05
CA ASN A 85 -6.25 9.64 -11.23
C ASN A 85 -4.82 9.06 -11.09
N GLY A 86 -4.55 7.90 -11.72
CA GLY A 86 -3.28 7.19 -11.56
C GLY A 86 -3.01 6.78 -10.11
N ALA A 87 -4.05 6.54 -9.31
CA ALA A 87 -3.91 6.13 -7.93
C ALA A 87 -3.43 4.68 -7.85
N PHE A 88 -2.62 4.38 -6.84
CA PHE A 88 -2.08 3.06 -6.61
C PHE A 88 -1.92 2.82 -5.12
N ALA A 89 -1.85 1.55 -4.73
CA ALA A 89 -1.89 1.18 -3.34
C ALA A 89 -0.88 0.10 -3.03
N ALA A 90 -0.32 0.23 -1.85
CA ALA A 90 0.38 -0.81 -1.20
C ALA A 90 -0.62 -1.54 -0.27
N ILE A 91 -0.91 -2.83 -0.46
CA ILE A 91 -2.00 -3.55 0.24
C ILE A 91 -1.45 -4.75 1.03
N GLY A 92 -1.78 -4.80 2.32
CA GLY A 92 -1.58 -5.94 3.20
C GLY A 92 -2.91 -6.55 3.67
N ILE A 93 -2.87 -7.82 4.08
CA ILE A 93 -4.04 -8.51 4.63
C ILE A 93 -4.50 -7.85 5.93
N LYS A 94 -5.76 -8.14 6.28
CA LYS A 94 -6.44 -7.62 7.48
C LYS A 94 -6.65 -6.10 7.49
N GLY A 95 -6.61 -5.46 6.32
CA GLY A 95 -6.99 -4.05 6.14
C GLY A 95 -5.82 -3.08 6.31
N GLN A 96 -4.62 -3.46 5.92
CA GLN A 96 -3.45 -2.60 5.98
C GLN A 96 -3.21 -2.00 4.59
N ASN A 97 -3.07 -0.68 4.48
CA ASN A 97 -2.91 -0.04 3.18
C ASN A 97 -2.02 1.21 3.25
N ILE A 98 -1.29 1.49 2.18
CA ILE A 98 -0.76 2.80 1.83
C ILE A 98 -1.32 3.13 0.45
N ASN A 99 -2.37 3.95 0.38
CA ASN A 99 -2.94 4.41 -0.88
C ASN A 99 -2.35 5.77 -1.24
N ILE A 100 -1.99 5.94 -2.51
CA ILE A 100 -1.41 7.15 -3.07
C ILE A 100 -2.28 7.57 -4.24
N ASN A 101 -2.72 8.82 -4.23
CA ASN A 101 -3.47 9.44 -5.31
C ASN A 101 -2.71 10.68 -5.80
N PRO A 102 -1.95 10.57 -6.91
CA PRO A 102 -1.14 11.65 -7.45
C PRO A 102 -1.94 12.87 -7.88
N GLU A 103 -3.06 12.67 -8.58
CA GLU A 103 -3.91 13.76 -9.06
C GLU A 103 -4.44 14.64 -7.92
N TRP A 104 -4.75 14.02 -6.78
CA TRP A 104 -5.28 14.72 -5.60
C TRP A 104 -4.19 15.11 -4.60
N ASN A 105 -2.95 14.68 -4.83
CA ASN A 105 -1.83 14.91 -3.93
C ASN A 105 -2.08 14.39 -2.51
N VAL A 106 -2.68 13.19 -2.42
CA VAL A 106 -3.13 12.55 -1.18
C VAL A 106 -2.41 11.23 -0.93
N VAL A 107 -2.00 11.02 0.33
CA VAL A 107 -1.59 9.71 0.85
C VAL A 107 -2.53 9.30 1.98
N ILE A 108 -3.08 8.08 1.91
CA ILE A 108 -3.91 7.50 2.97
C ILE A 108 -3.23 6.24 3.50
N ALA A 109 -2.88 6.25 4.79
CA ALA A 109 -2.37 5.07 5.47
C ALA A 109 -3.44 4.48 6.40
N THR A 110 -3.64 3.16 6.30
CA THR A 110 -4.56 2.42 7.18
C THR A 110 -3.84 1.27 7.85
N ASP A 111 -4.08 1.11 9.15
CA ASP A 111 -3.68 -0.06 9.92
C ASP A 111 -4.90 -0.59 10.67
N MET A 112 -5.21 -1.85 10.41
CA MET A 112 -6.39 -2.55 10.91
C MET A 112 -6.02 -3.97 11.35
N ALA A 113 -6.90 -4.56 12.15
CA ALA A 113 -6.76 -5.92 12.66
C ALA A 113 -8.02 -6.74 12.35
N GLN A 114 -8.42 -6.80 11.07
CA GLN A 114 -9.63 -7.53 10.70
C GLN A 114 -9.54 -9.02 11.09
N PRO A 115 -10.69 -9.64 11.44
CA PRO A 115 -10.73 -11.02 11.94
C PRO A 115 -10.38 -12.07 10.87
N LYS A 116 -10.41 -11.71 9.58
CA LYS A 116 -9.96 -12.56 8.47
C LYS A 116 -8.93 -11.82 7.63
N PRO A 117 -8.02 -12.55 6.95
CA PRO A 117 -7.04 -11.93 6.07
C PRO A 117 -7.65 -11.09 4.94
N LEU A 118 -8.75 -11.54 4.35
CA LEU A 118 -9.45 -10.90 3.23
C LEU A 118 -10.97 -11.13 3.36
N GLY A 119 -11.76 -10.34 2.63
CA GLY A 119 -13.19 -10.59 2.37
C GLY A 119 -14.11 -10.25 3.55
N ARG A 120 -13.66 -9.38 4.45
CA ARG A 120 -14.44 -8.88 5.61
C ARG A 120 -14.57 -7.37 5.62
N GLU A 121 -14.09 -6.71 4.58
CA GLU A 121 -14.29 -5.30 4.32
C GLU A 121 -15.79 -5.05 4.08
N PRO A 122 -16.47 -4.22 4.90
CA PRO A 122 -17.86 -3.87 4.66
C PRO A 122 -18.07 -3.09 3.35
N VAL A 123 -17.04 -2.35 2.95
CA VAL A 123 -16.95 -1.55 1.72
C VAL A 123 -15.56 -1.77 1.15
N ASP A 124 -15.43 -1.85 -0.18
CA ASP A 124 -14.12 -1.89 -0.84
C ASP A 124 -13.26 -0.70 -0.38
N PRO A 125 -12.05 -0.92 0.17
CA PRO A 125 -11.14 0.15 0.56
C PRO A 125 -10.87 1.18 -0.55
N HIS A 126 -10.79 0.79 -1.83
CA HIS A 126 -10.55 1.74 -2.91
C HIS A 126 -11.70 2.74 -3.07
N VAL A 127 -12.96 2.29 -2.90
CA VAL A 127 -14.12 3.19 -2.92
C VAL A 127 -14.07 4.19 -1.76
N VAL A 128 -13.61 3.73 -0.58
CA VAL A 128 -13.41 4.62 0.58
C VAL A 128 -12.29 5.62 0.31
N PHE A 129 -11.17 5.20 -0.28
CA PHE A 129 -10.05 6.07 -0.61
C PHE A 129 -10.42 7.10 -1.67
N ASP A 130 -11.18 6.72 -2.69
CA ASP A 130 -11.70 7.63 -3.69
C ASP A 130 -12.62 8.68 -3.06
N ALA A 131 -13.54 8.25 -2.19
CA ALA A 131 -14.46 9.16 -1.51
C ALA A 131 -13.74 10.14 -0.56
N ILE A 132 -12.73 9.66 0.17
CA ILE A 132 -11.89 10.52 1.03
C ILE A 132 -11.12 11.51 0.16
N SER A 133 -10.46 11.04 -0.91
CA SER A 133 -9.71 11.90 -1.82
C SER A 133 -10.62 12.98 -2.39
N ALA A 134 -11.79 12.59 -2.91
CA ALA A 134 -12.78 13.48 -3.50
C ALA A 134 -13.33 14.55 -2.54
N ALA A 135 -13.32 14.27 -1.24
CA ALA A 135 -13.79 15.19 -0.21
C ALA A 135 -12.71 16.21 0.23
N LEU A 136 -11.45 16.01 -0.17
CA LEU A 136 -10.34 16.91 0.14
C LEU A 136 -10.16 17.93 -0.99
N ASP A 137 -9.77 19.15 -0.65
CA ASP A 137 -9.59 20.25 -1.61
C ASP A 137 -8.31 20.07 -2.43
N LEU A 138 -8.42 20.00 -3.76
CA LEU A 138 -7.31 19.81 -4.71
C LEU A 138 -6.15 20.83 -4.61
N GLN A 139 -6.32 21.92 -3.86
CA GLN A 139 -5.30 22.98 -3.73
C GLN A 139 -4.23 22.73 -2.66
N ALA A 140 -4.26 21.61 -1.93
CA ALA A 140 -3.25 21.29 -0.92
C ALA A 140 -2.86 19.81 -0.93
N SER A 141 -1.64 19.51 -0.46
CA SER A 141 -1.20 18.13 -0.22
C SER A 141 -1.69 17.64 1.14
N TYR A 142 -2.24 16.42 1.20
CA TYR A 142 -2.75 15.84 2.44
C TYR A 142 -2.15 14.47 2.74
N THR A 143 -1.88 14.23 4.02
CA THR A 143 -1.64 12.88 4.53
C THR A 143 -2.72 12.53 5.54
N VAL A 144 -3.48 11.47 5.27
CA VAL A 144 -4.59 11.00 6.11
C VAL A 144 -4.18 9.73 6.85
N TYR A 145 -4.41 9.72 8.16
CA TYR A 145 -4.11 8.59 9.04
C TYR A 145 -5.40 7.98 9.57
N ILE A 146 -5.63 6.70 9.26
CA ILE A 146 -6.79 5.98 9.77
C ILE A 146 -6.31 4.76 10.54
N LYS A 147 -6.57 4.75 11.84
CA LYS A 147 -6.31 3.60 12.71
C LYS A 147 -7.63 3.07 13.21
N ALA A 148 -8.00 1.85 12.81
CA ALA A 148 -9.24 1.23 13.25
C ALA A 148 -8.94 -0.06 14.05
N HIS A 149 -9.32 -0.06 15.32
CA HIS A 149 -9.19 -1.22 16.21
C HIS A 149 -10.54 -1.90 16.38
N VAL A 150 -10.67 -3.12 15.86
CA VAL A 150 -11.75 -4.03 16.25
C VAL A 150 -11.20 -4.92 17.37
N HIS A 151 -11.61 -4.65 18.60
CA HIS A 151 -11.01 -5.22 19.80
C HIS A 151 -11.27 -6.75 19.93
N ARG A 152 -10.20 -7.56 19.84
CA ARG A 152 -9.78 -8.68 20.74
C ARG A 152 -8.67 -9.52 20.07
N GLY A 153 -7.40 -9.10 20.20
CA GLY A 153 -6.21 -9.84 19.74
C GLY A 153 -4.92 -8.99 19.78
N PRO A 154 -3.71 -9.60 19.77
CA PRO A 154 -2.43 -8.87 19.79
C PRO A 154 -2.25 -7.98 18.53
N PRO A 155 -1.37 -6.95 18.58
CA PRO A 155 -1.21 -5.97 17.51
C PRO A 155 -0.90 -6.63 16.15
N ALA A 156 -1.51 -6.10 15.09
CA ALA A 156 -1.34 -6.61 13.74
C ALA A 156 0.04 -6.22 13.18
N ILE A 157 0.76 -7.21 12.66
CA ILE A 157 2.00 -7.07 11.88
C ILE A 157 1.59 -6.85 10.42
N LEU A 158 2.35 -6.01 9.69
CA LEU A 158 2.14 -5.81 8.26
C LEU A 158 2.36 -7.13 7.51
N GLY A 159 1.29 -7.72 6.97
CA GLY A 159 1.31 -9.06 6.41
C GLY A 159 0.82 -9.10 4.97
N TRP A 160 1.56 -9.82 4.12
CA TRP A 160 1.17 -10.30 2.79
C TRP A 160 0.96 -9.21 1.72
N TRP A 161 2.08 -8.79 1.14
CA TRP A 161 2.20 -7.97 -0.07
C TRP A 161 1.90 -8.73 -1.38
N LEU A 162 1.83 -10.07 -1.32
CA LEU A 162 1.64 -10.92 -2.49
C LEU A 162 0.31 -11.67 -2.42
N ALA A 163 -0.72 -11.11 -3.04
CA ALA A 163 -1.96 -11.84 -3.33
C ALA A 163 -2.57 -11.38 -4.67
N ALA A 164 -1.81 -11.49 -5.76
CA ALA A 164 -2.36 -11.44 -7.12
C ALA A 164 -2.21 -12.81 -7.78
N ALA A 165 -3.34 -13.36 -8.20
CA ALA A 165 -3.48 -14.40 -9.21
C ALA A 165 -2.86 -15.78 -8.92
N SER A 166 -3.62 -16.63 -8.22
CA SER A 166 -3.73 -18.04 -8.63
C SER A 166 -5.13 -18.56 -8.27
N PRO A 167 -5.99 -18.90 -9.25
CA PRO A 167 -7.16 -19.70 -8.98
C PRO A 167 -6.68 -21.14 -8.77
N THR A 168 -7.02 -21.70 -7.61
CA THR A 168 -6.98 -23.14 -7.31
C THR A 168 -5.63 -23.84 -7.43
N CYS A 169 -4.96 -24.03 -6.28
CA CYS A 169 -4.23 -25.27 -6.05
C CYS A 169 -4.88 -25.97 -4.85
N ARG A 170 -5.67 -27.02 -5.13
CA ARG A 170 -6.07 -27.98 -4.11
C ARG A 170 -4.80 -28.69 -3.64
N CYS A 171 -4.62 -28.79 -2.33
CA CYS A 171 -3.72 -29.77 -1.75
C CYS A 171 -4.56 -31.02 -1.49
N ASP A 172 -4.07 -32.15 -2.00
CA ASP A 172 -4.42 -33.49 -1.50
C ASP A 172 -4.00 -33.64 -0.03
#